data_AF-A0A183EWC1-F1
#
_entry.id   AF-A0A183EWC1-F1
#
_cell.length_a   1.000
_cell.length_b   1.000
_cell.length_c   1.000
_cell.angle_alpha   90.00
_cell.angle_beta   90.00
_cell.angle_gamma   90.00
#
_symmetry.space_group_name_H-M   'P 1'
#
loop_
_entity.id
_entity.type
_entity.pdbx_description
1 polymer ?
#
loop_
_entity_poly.entity_id
_entity_poly.type
_entity_poly.pdbx_seq_one_letter_code
_entity_poly.pdbx_strand_id
1 'polypeptide(L)'
;MLTPVFSIEQTDEHIIIEIHAPYANVKDADADYADRQFYFSSKPYYLKLYLPGELDDAEPISGTYDCDKGSFTFIALKKNKGEFFPNLDLINELLKPSEVHAKRLVEEVGENDSDDSDSVTDILHEPQTSVAAEETDLMDEKCRLYGYGFACSRHG
;
A
#
# COMPACT_ATOMS: atom_id res chain seq x y z
N MET A 1 3.88 15.91 -2.76
CA MET A 1 2.93 15.55 -1.70
C MET A 1 3.57 15.79 -0.36
N LEU A 2 2.83 16.33 0.61
CA LEU A 2 3.21 16.35 2.03
C LEU A 2 2.24 15.46 2.80
N THR A 3 2.74 14.73 3.81
CA THR A 3 1.86 14.11 4.81
C THR A 3 1.36 15.23 5.74
N PRO A 4 0.05 15.43 5.91
CA PRO A 4 -0.48 16.34 6.91
C PRO A 4 -0.24 15.79 8.33
N VAL A 5 -0.36 16.65 9.35
CA VAL A 5 -0.43 16.18 10.74
C VAL A 5 -1.85 15.67 10.97
N PHE A 6 -2.00 14.52 11.61
CA PHE A 6 -3.30 13.94 11.90
C PHE A 6 -3.36 13.29 13.29
N SER A 7 -4.58 13.16 13.81
CA SER A 7 -4.94 12.41 15.01
C SER A 7 -6.09 11.46 14.69
N ILE A 8 -6.22 10.36 15.42
CA ILE A 8 -7.34 9.43 15.28
C ILE A 8 -7.89 9.08 16.66
N GLU A 9 -9.17 9.35 16.85
CA GLU A 9 -9.93 8.94 18.02
C GLU A 9 -10.98 7.90 17.61
N GLN A 10 -11.44 7.08 18.57
CA GLN A 10 -12.51 6.10 18.33
C GLN A 10 -13.54 6.10 19.44
N THR A 11 -14.78 5.87 19.05
CA THR A 11 -15.93 5.56 19.91
C THR A 11 -16.31 4.08 19.70
N ASP A 12 -17.30 3.58 20.43
CA ASP A 12 -17.84 2.23 20.27
C ASP A 12 -18.31 1.93 18.82
N GLU A 13 -19.04 2.87 18.22
CA GLU A 13 -19.62 2.72 16.87
C GLU A 13 -18.83 3.45 15.76
N HIS A 14 -18.03 4.46 16.09
CA HIS A 14 -17.46 5.42 15.13
C HIS A 14 -15.95 5.57 15.26
N ILE A 15 -15.29 6.02 14.18
CA ILE A 15 -13.90 6.53 14.18
C ILE A 15 -13.91 7.98 13.72
N ILE A 16 -13.05 8.79 14.33
CA ILE A 16 -12.90 10.22 14.11
C ILE A 16 -11.45 10.49 13.71
N ILE A 17 -11.23 10.97 12.48
CA ILE A 17 -9.91 11.32 11.95
C ILE A 17 -9.83 12.84 11.84
N GLU A 18 -8.97 13.47 12.65
CA GLU A 18 -8.66 14.90 12.52
C GLU A 18 -7.39 15.09 11.70
N ILE A 19 -7.42 15.92 10.66
CA ILE A 19 -6.30 16.18 9.74
C ILE A 19 -6.05 17.68 9.68
N HIS A 20 -4.95 18.13 10.30
CA HIS A 20 -4.50 19.51 10.26
C HIS A 20 -3.71 19.80 8.97
N ALA A 21 -4.36 20.47 8.03
CA ALA A 21 -3.89 20.72 6.67
C ALA A 21 -4.20 22.17 6.21
N PRO A 22 -3.66 23.21 6.86
CA PRO A 22 -4.07 24.61 6.67
C PRO A 22 -3.75 25.20 5.28
N TYR A 23 -2.95 24.51 4.47
CA TYR A 23 -2.66 24.88 3.07
C TYR A 23 -3.41 24.01 2.04
N ALA A 24 -4.35 23.17 2.48
CA ALA A 24 -5.20 22.37 1.60
C ALA A 24 -6.23 23.24 0.87
N ASN A 25 -6.56 22.88 -0.37
CA ASN A 25 -7.70 23.48 -1.07
C ASN A 25 -8.97 22.68 -0.77
N VAL A 26 -9.87 23.24 0.05
CA VAL A 26 -11.17 22.64 0.40
C VAL A 26 -12.02 22.27 -0.84
N LYS A 27 -11.80 22.91 -2.00
CA LYS A 27 -12.48 22.56 -3.27
C LYS A 27 -11.88 21.36 -4.01
N ASP A 28 -10.61 21.06 -3.76
CA ASP A 28 -9.90 19.88 -4.25
C ASP A 28 -9.69 18.87 -3.09
N ALA A 29 -10.50 18.94 -2.03
CA ALA A 29 -10.39 18.06 -0.87
C ALA A 29 -11.32 16.85 -1.04
N ASP A 30 -10.70 15.69 -1.16
CA ASP A 30 -11.33 14.42 -1.51
C ASP A 30 -10.95 13.37 -0.47
N ALA A 31 -11.90 12.56 -0.01
CA ALA A 31 -11.68 11.63 1.10
C ALA A 31 -12.59 10.40 1.01
N ASP A 32 -11.97 9.21 1.04
CA ASP A 32 -12.62 7.92 0.82
C ASP A 32 -12.13 6.87 1.83
N TYR A 33 -12.96 5.85 2.05
CA TYR A 33 -12.54 4.59 2.65
C TYR A 33 -12.55 3.46 1.62
N ALA A 34 -11.82 2.38 1.90
CA ALA A 34 -11.92 1.11 1.19
C ALA A 34 -11.48 -0.02 2.15
N ASP A 35 -12.44 -0.84 2.61
CA ASP A 35 -12.31 -1.90 3.62
C ASP A 35 -11.64 -1.46 4.95
N ARG A 36 -10.32 -1.33 4.93
CA ARG A 36 -9.42 -1.03 6.05
C ARG A 36 -8.47 0.12 5.74
N GLN A 37 -8.69 0.82 4.64
CA GLN A 37 -7.80 1.87 4.15
C GLN A 37 -8.56 3.18 4.08
N PHE A 38 -7.92 4.26 4.53
CA PHE A 38 -8.44 5.62 4.40
C PHE A 38 -7.54 6.41 3.46
N TYR A 39 -8.17 7.24 2.63
CA TYR A 39 -7.52 8.12 1.68
C TYR A 39 -7.99 9.55 1.92
N PHE A 40 -7.05 10.48 1.96
CA PHE A 40 -7.32 11.92 1.90
C PHE A 40 -6.36 12.57 0.91
N SER A 41 -6.90 13.32 -0.04
CA SER A 41 -6.11 14.08 -1.00
C SER A 41 -6.59 15.54 -1.07
N SER A 42 -5.65 16.48 -0.95
CA SER A 42 -5.91 17.89 -1.24
C SER A 42 -4.57 18.62 -1.36
N LYS A 43 -4.29 19.19 -2.54
CA LYS A 43 -2.97 19.79 -2.84
C LYS A 43 -2.60 20.84 -1.77
N PRO A 44 -1.37 20.81 -1.20
CA PRO A 44 -0.21 19.97 -1.56
C PRO A 44 -0.14 18.62 -0.81
N TYR A 45 -1.13 18.29 0.01
CA TYR A 45 -1.18 17.14 0.91
C TYR A 45 -1.71 15.86 0.26
N TYR A 46 -1.26 14.74 0.80
CA TYR A 46 -1.84 13.42 0.59
C TYR A 46 -1.62 12.59 1.85
N LEU A 47 -2.65 11.86 2.27
CA LEU A 47 -2.58 10.90 3.38
C LEU A 47 -3.21 9.58 2.93
N LYS A 48 -2.53 8.48 3.24
CA LYS A 48 -3.11 7.14 3.21
C LYS A 48 -2.88 6.51 4.57
N LEU A 49 -3.92 5.92 5.14
CA LEU A 49 -3.85 5.14 6.38
C LEU A 49 -4.31 3.70 6.14
N TYR A 50 -3.72 2.78 6.88
CA TYR A 50 -4.10 1.38 7.02
C TYR A 50 -4.61 1.18 8.44
N LEU A 51 -5.93 1.08 8.60
CA LEU A 51 -6.61 0.83 9.86
C LEU A 51 -6.55 -0.68 10.19
N PRO A 52 -6.54 -1.06 11.47
CA PRO A 52 -6.46 -2.47 11.87
C PRO A 52 -7.77 -3.24 11.60
N GLY A 53 -8.92 -2.60 11.84
CA GLY A 53 -10.26 -3.16 11.63
C GLY A 53 -10.95 -2.62 10.38
N GLU A 54 -12.15 -3.13 10.10
CA GLU A 54 -12.95 -2.79 8.92
C GLU A 54 -13.98 -1.69 9.21
N LEU A 55 -14.08 -0.73 8.30
CA LEU A 55 -15.13 0.30 8.32
C LEU A 55 -16.33 -0.12 7.47
N ASP A 56 -17.48 0.50 7.72
CA ASP A 56 -18.66 0.31 6.87
C ASP A 56 -18.59 1.25 5.66
N ASP A 57 -18.60 0.66 4.47
CA ASP A 57 -18.52 1.33 3.16
C ASP A 57 -19.94 1.65 2.61
N ALA A 58 -20.99 1.28 3.35
CA ALA A 58 -22.38 1.48 2.94
C ALA A 58 -22.94 2.88 3.25
N GLU A 59 -22.33 3.64 4.17
CA GLU A 59 -22.73 5.02 4.50
C GLU A 59 -21.65 6.04 4.08
N PRO A 60 -22.05 7.22 3.55
CA PRO A 60 -21.10 8.23 3.11
C PRO A 60 -20.36 8.88 4.29
N ILE A 61 -19.04 9.06 4.12
CA ILE A 61 -18.16 9.74 5.08
C ILE A 61 -18.69 11.12 5.49
N SER A 62 -18.76 11.39 6.80
CA SER A 62 -19.15 12.70 7.30
C SER A 62 -17.90 13.57 7.50
N GLY A 63 -17.58 14.37 6.48
CA GLY A 63 -16.46 15.32 6.51
C GLY A 63 -16.90 16.73 6.93
N THR A 64 -16.19 17.31 7.89
CA THR A 64 -16.34 18.73 8.29
C THR A 64 -14.99 19.45 8.23
N TYR A 65 -15.00 20.76 8.03
CA TYR A 65 -13.79 21.57 7.93
C TYR A 65 -13.87 22.82 8.81
N ASP A 66 -12.86 22.99 9.66
CA ASP A 66 -12.67 24.14 10.54
C ASP A 66 -11.73 25.15 9.85
N CYS A 67 -12.30 26.26 9.36
CA CYS A 67 -11.57 27.33 8.69
C CYS A 67 -10.56 28.06 9.59
N ASP A 68 -10.83 28.14 10.89
CA ASP A 68 -10.01 28.89 11.85
C ASP A 68 -8.79 28.07 12.33
N LYS A 69 -8.93 26.73 12.40
CA LYS A 69 -7.82 25.80 12.68
C LYS A 69 -7.12 25.27 11.42
N GLY A 70 -7.74 25.35 10.25
CA GLY A 70 -7.25 24.70 9.04
C GLY A 70 -7.27 23.17 9.12
N SER A 71 -8.26 22.61 9.84
CA SER A 71 -8.37 21.18 10.15
C SER A 71 -9.62 20.57 9.56
N PHE A 72 -9.50 19.35 9.02
CA PHE A 72 -10.61 18.53 8.57
C PHE A 72 -10.93 17.48 9.65
N THR A 73 -12.19 17.29 9.99
CA THR A 73 -12.63 16.20 10.87
C THR A 73 -13.56 15.28 10.09
N PHE A 74 -13.11 14.04 9.88
CA PHE A 74 -13.85 12.99 9.19
C PHE A 74 -14.38 11.98 10.19
N ILE A 75 -15.67 11.63 10.09
CA ILE A 75 -16.33 10.64 10.92
C ILE A 75 -16.78 9.46 10.05
N ALA A 76 -16.47 8.25 10.51
CA ALA A 76 -16.79 6.99 9.86
C ALA A 76 -17.48 6.01 10.82
N LEU A 77 -18.31 5.12 10.29
CA LEU A 77 -18.90 4.01 11.03
C LEU A 77 -18.00 2.77 10.97
N LYS A 78 -17.89 2.07 12.11
CA LYS A 78 -17.25 0.75 12.18
C LYS A 78 -18.21 -0.32 11.65
N LYS A 79 -17.68 -1.24 10.85
CA LYS A 79 -18.44 -2.38 10.30
C LYS A 79 -19.02 -3.28 11.39
N ASN A 80 -18.27 -3.44 12.48
CA ASN A 80 -18.72 -4.11 13.69
C ASN A 80 -18.82 -3.09 14.84
N LYS A 81 -20.04 -2.87 15.35
CA LYS A 81 -20.28 -2.02 16.52
C LYS A 81 -19.63 -2.64 17.77
N GLY A 82 -18.89 -1.84 18.53
CA GLY A 82 -18.11 -2.29 19.68
C GLY A 82 -16.77 -2.94 19.34
N GLU A 83 -16.34 -2.99 18.07
CA GLU A 83 -14.98 -3.44 17.73
C GLU A 83 -13.95 -2.39 18.16
N PHE A 84 -13.04 -2.78 19.06
CA PHE A 84 -11.94 -1.92 19.50
C PHE A 84 -10.76 -2.04 18.53
N PHE A 85 -10.37 -0.94 17.91
CA PHE A 85 -9.25 -0.90 16.98
C PHE A 85 -7.96 -0.68 17.80
N PRO A 86 -7.02 -1.65 17.86
CA PRO A 86 -5.77 -1.47 18.60
C PRO A 86 -4.86 -0.45 17.91
N ASN A 87 -3.82 0.01 18.61
CA ASN A 87 -2.68 0.73 18.04
C ASN A 87 -2.99 2.02 17.25
N LEU A 88 -4.14 2.66 17.43
CA LEU A 88 -4.46 3.92 16.71
C LEU A 88 -3.47 5.07 17.03
N ASP A 89 -2.89 5.09 18.24
CA ASP A 89 -1.82 6.03 18.62
C ASP A 89 -0.51 5.78 17.86
N LEU A 90 -0.29 4.55 17.34
CA LEU A 90 0.91 4.16 16.59
C LEU A 90 0.79 4.57 15.12
N ILE A 91 0.76 5.89 14.89
CA ILE A 91 0.77 6.56 13.58
C ILE A 91 1.74 5.92 12.56
N ASN A 92 2.91 5.44 13.01
CA ASN A 92 3.91 4.78 12.17
C ASN A 92 3.52 3.39 11.65
N GLU A 93 2.60 2.71 12.33
CA GLU A 93 1.99 1.44 11.90
C GLU A 93 0.91 1.73 10.85
N LEU A 94 0.02 2.70 11.15
CA LEU A 94 -1.06 3.12 10.26
C LEU A 94 -0.59 3.72 8.91
N LEU A 95 0.60 4.33 8.87
CA LEU A 95 1.19 4.87 7.64
C LEU A 95 1.80 3.79 6.72
N LYS A 96 2.02 2.58 7.23
CA LYS A 96 2.64 1.48 6.48
C LYS A 96 1.58 0.49 5.99
N PRO A 97 1.73 -0.11 4.80
CA PRO A 97 1.03 -1.36 4.53
C PRO A 97 1.46 -2.40 5.57
N SER A 98 0.50 -3.14 6.13
CA SER A 98 0.77 -4.29 6.99
C SER A 98 1.78 -5.22 6.32
N GLU A 99 2.79 -5.69 7.05
CA GLU A 99 3.85 -6.54 6.50
C GLU A 99 3.25 -7.88 6.05
N VAL A 100 2.98 -7.97 4.74
CA VAL A 100 2.52 -9.20 4.11
C VAL A 100 3.68 -10.19 4.15
N HIS A 101 3.76 -10.99 5.22
CA HIS A 101 4.70 -12.09 5.38
C HIS A 101 4.39 -13.22 4.39
N ALA A 102 4.57 -12.94 3.10
CA ALA A 102 4.46 -13.86 1.99
C ALA A 102 5.59 -14.90 2.11
N LYS A 103 5.35 -15.94 2.90
CA LYS A 103 6.25 -17.10 2.99
C LYS A 103 6.51 -17.62 1.59
N ARG A 104 7.78 -17.65 1.20
CA ARG A 104 8.25 -18.21 -0.07
C ARG A 104 7.87 -19.69 -0.12
N LEU A 105 6.75 -20.02 -0.80
CA LEU A 105 6.19 -21.38 -0.85
C LEU A 105 7.05 -22.40 -1.63
N VAL A 106 8.21 -21.99 -2.14
CA VAL A 106 9.17 -22.83 -2.85
C VAL A 106 10.56 -22.60 -2.24
N GLU A 107 10.91 -23.45 -1.28
CA GLU A 107 12.28 -23.66 -0.83
C GLU A 107 12.99 -24.56 -1.84
N GLU A 108 14.25 -24.25 -2.13
CA GLU A 108 15.08 -25.03 -3.05
C GLU A 108 15.76 -26.18 -2.28
N VAL A 109 15.38 -27.42 -2.59
CA VAL A 109 15.92 -28.63 -1.94
C VAL A 109 17.33 -28.90 -2.47
N GLY A 110 18.30 -28.16 -1.94
CA GLY A 110 19.71 -28.46 -2.07
C GLY A 110 20.12 -29.53 -1.08
N GLU A 111 20.49 -30.72 -1.58
CA GLU A 111 21.30 -31.66 -0.79
C GLU A 111 22.72 -31.10 -0.65
N ASN A 112 23.04 -30.52 0.50
CA ASN A 112 24.43 -30.31 0.92
C ASN A 112 24.52 -30.22 2.45
N ASP A 113 25.69 -30.58 2.99
CA ASP A 113 25.88 -30.82 4.43
C ASP A 113 25.90 -29.55 5.31
N SER A 114 25.35 -29.72 6.53
CA SER A 114 25.81 -29.26 7.86
C SER A 114 26.33 -27.83 8.13
N ASP A 115 25.98 -27.37 9.34
CA ASP A 115 26.64 -26.34 10.17
C ASP A 115 26.51 -24.85 9.77
N ASP A 116 25.44 -24.24 10.31
CA ASP A 116 25.41 -23.03 11.17
C ASP A 116 26.03 -21.66 10.79
N SER A 117 25.39 -20.62 11.36
CA SER A 117 25.90 -19.25 11.65
C SER A 117 25.93 -18.15 10.56
N ASP A 118 24.87 -17.33 10.57
CA ASP A 118 24.83 -15.85 10.40
C ASP A 118 25.81 -15.11 9.44
N SER A 119 25.26 -14.45 8.42
CA SER A 119 25.72 -13.12 7.99
C SER A 119 24.65 -12.28 7.26
N VAL A 120 24.33 -11.15 7.90
CA VAL A 120 23.52 -9.96 7.56
C VAL A 120 23.49 -9.40 6.11
N THR A 121 22.65 -8.36 5.92
CA THR A 121 22.48 -7.42 4.78
C THR A 121 21.74 -7.96 3.55
N ASP A 122 20.55 -7.45 3.21
CA ASP A 122 20.21 -6.15 2.56
C ASP A 122 20.60 -6.07 1.07
N ILE A 123 19.63 -5.70 0.20
CA ILE A 123 19.73 -4.74 -0.94
C ILE A 123 18.55 -4.88 -1.95
N LEU A 124 17.66 -3.87 -1.91
CA LEU A 124 16.97 -3.17 -3.03
C LEU A 124 16.15 -3.91 -4.13
N HIS A 125 14.83 -3.67 -4.08
CA HIS A 125 13.89 -3.47 -5.22
C HIS A 125 14.41 -2.40 -6.23
N GLU A 126 13.97 -2.21 -7.49
CA GLU A 126 12.90 -2.71 -8.41
C GLU A 126 13.22 -2.16 -9.85
N PRO A 127 12.33 -2.11 -10.90
CA PRO A 127 11.01 -2.72 -11.14
C PRO A 127 10.89 -3.49 -12.50
N GLN A 128 9.69 -4.00 -12.80
CA GLN A 128 9.27 -4.52 -14.12
C GLN A 128 8.55 -3.46 -14.98
N THR A 129 8.42 -3.72 -16.30
CA THR A 129 7.47 -3.03 -17.20
C THR A 129 6.93 -4.00 -18.28
N SER A 130 5.61 -4.07 -18.42
CA SER A 130 4.86 -4.71 -19.54
C SER A 130 4.57 -3.66 -20.65
N VAL A 131 4.01 -3.93 -21.85
CA VAL A 131 2.96 -4.88 -22.29
C VAL A 131 3.11 -5.22 -23.80
N ALA A 132 2.24 -6.07 -24.34
CA ALA A 132 2.13 -6.46 -25.76
C ALA A 132 1.63 -5.33 -26.70
N ALA A 133 1.89 -5.32 -28.02
CA ALA A 133 2.88 -6.08 -28.82
C ALA A 133 3.59 -5.21 -29.89
N GLU A 134 3.41 -5.24 -31.23
CA GLU A 134 2.52 -5.95 -32.19
C GLU A 134 3.33 -6.43 -33.43
N GLU A 135 2.71 -6.60 -34.61
CA GLU A 135 3.30 -7.27 -35.79
C GLU A 135 4.22 -6.40 -36.68
N THR A 136 5.34 -6.97 -37.16
CA THR A 136 5.81 -6.85 -38.56
C THR A 136 6.81 -7.97 -38.87
N ASP A 137 6.59 -8.68 -39.99
CA ASP A 137 7.37 -9.88 -40.36
C ASP A 137 8.75 -9.54 -40.97
N LEU A 138 9.79 -9.51 -40.12
CA LEU A 138 11.21 -9.57 -40.53
C LEU A 138 12.02 -10.46 -39.56
N MET A 139 11.63 -11.74 -39.46
CA MET A 139 12.38 -12.75 -38.71
C MET A 139 13.71 -13.08 -39.41
N ASP A 140 14.80 -12.48 -38.93
CA ASP A 140 16.18 -12.80 -39.35
C ASP A 140 16.45 -14.31 -39.19
N GLU A 141 16.78 -15.01 -40.28
CA GLU A 141 16.89 -16.48 -40.29
C GLU A 141 17.93 -17.01 -39.29
N LYS A 142 18.90 -16.16 -38.92
CA LYS A 142 19.90 -16.45 -37.89
C LYS A 142 19.29 -16.79 -36.53
N CYS A 143 18.12 -16.23 -36.22
CA CYS A 143 17.36 -16.48 -35.00
C CYS A 143 16.66 -17.85 -34.97
N ARG A 144 16.54 -18.55 -36.12
CA ARG A 144 16.07 -19.94 -36.19
C ARG A 144 17.20 -20.96 -36.02
N LEU A 145 18.44 -20.57 -36.36
CA LEU A 145 19.62 -21.44 -36.27
C LEU A 145 20.11 -21.63 -34.82
N TYR A 146 19.89 -20.63 -33.97
CA TYR A 146 20.21 -20.67 -32.54
C TYR A 146 18.94 -20.38 -31.74
N GLY A 147 18.29 -21.43 -31.24
CA GLY A 147 17.07 -21.29 -30.43
C GLY A 147 17.32 -20.51 -29.14
N TYR A 148 16.38 -19.65 -28.77
CA TYR A 148 16.46 -18.82 -27.56
C TYR A 148 15.82 -19.52 -26.37
N GLY A 149 16.63 -19.82 -25.35
CA GLY A 149 16.19 -20.40 -24.09
C GLY A 149 17.36 -20.91 -23.25
N PHE A 150 17.19 -20.93 -21.92
CA PHE A 150 18.24 -21.31 -20.97
C PHE A 150 18.68 -22.78 -21.03
N ALA A 151 18.03 -23.62 -21.84
CA ALA A 151 18.27 -25.06 -21.93
C ALA A 151 19.08 -25.51 -23.18
N CYS A 152 19.49 -24.60 -24.07
CA CYS A 152 20.18 -24.94 -25.31
C CYS A 152 21.67 -25.27 -25.08
N SER A 153 21.99 -26.55 -24.85
CA SER A 153 23.37 -27.02 -24.74
C SER A 153 24.09 -26.96 -26.11
N ARG A 154 25.29 -26.37 -26.12
CA ARG A 154 26.12 -26.28 -27.32
C ARG A 154 26.80 -27.62 -27.60
N HIS A 155 26.34 -28.34 -28.62
CA HIS A 155 27.18 -29.34 -29.27
C HIS A 155 28.33 -28.63 -30.02
N GLY A 156 29.50 -29.26 -30.01
CA GLY A 156 30.71 -28.84 -30.74
C GLY A 156 31.25 -30.00 -31.57
#